data_AF-A0A7C6DUL3-F1
#
_entry.id   AF-A0A7C6DUL3-F1
#
_cell.length_a   1.000
_cell.length_b   1.000
_cell.length_c   1.000
_cell.angle_alpha   90.00
_cell.angle_beta   90.00
_cell.angle_gamma   90.00
#
_symmetry.space_group_name_H-M   'P 1'
#
loop_
_entity.id
_entity.type
_entity.pdbx_description
1 polymer ?
#
loop_
_entity_poly.entity_id
_entity_poly.type
_entity_poly.pdbx_seq_one_letter_code
_entity_poly.pdbx_strand_id
1 'polypeptide(L)'
;MRKLMVIAALLILIFGVICLLVNETRLEEELINELNLPSKLYPYTLGPDMPDGFACIFIEKARGENEVFRRLLDKGNISEVVLEVFINASGNVSFKVGRSPFTDPNTNKTVFEITFFNKTDKFINERVKVPVNATSAVARSSYCWEVRNEWTDVVTIFTGYVRLKAEIPKNYHPYYGLGTLVCLSSISLAIYGFLAKPAKKRR
;
A
#
# COMPACT_ATOMS: atom_id res chain seq x y z
N MET A 1 -7.89 -41.91 35.13
CA MET A 1 -8.08 -41.64 33.69
C MET A 1 -9.02 -40.48 33.41
N ARG A 2 -10.28 -40.46 33.91
CA ARG A 2 -11.22 -39.35 33.66
C ARG A 2 -10.70 -37.94 33.98
N LYS A 3 -10.12 -37.74 35.18
CA LYS A 3 -9.55 -36.44 35.57
C LYS A 3 -8.44 -35.98 34.60
N LEU A 4 -7.62 -36.91 34.12
CA LEU A 4 -6.53 -36.63 33.19
C LEU A 4 -7.06 -36.24 31.80
N MET A 5 -8.12 -36.90 31.32
CA MET A 5 -8.79 -36.52 30.07
C MET A 5 -9.47 -35.16 30.15
N VAL A 6 -10.12 -34.83 31.27
CA VAL A 6 -10.74 -33.52 31.46
C VAL A 6 -9.68 -32.41 31.54
N ILE A 7 -8.57 -32.64 32.25
CA ILE A 7 -7.44 -31.70 32.31
C ILE A 7 -6.83 -31.50 30.91
N ALA A 8 -6.61 -32.58 30.16
CA ALA A 8 -6.10 -32.50 28.79
C ALA A 8 -7.06 -31.73 27.87
N ALA A 9 -8.36 -31.99 27.94
CA ALA A 9 -9.37 -31.26 27.18
C ALA A 9 -9.35 -29.75 27.52
N LEU A 10 -9.17 -29.40 28.79
CA LEU A 10 -9.12 -28.00 29.23
C LEU A 10 -7.86 -27.29 28.72
N LEU A 11 -6.71 -27.97 28.69
CA LEU A 11 -5.48 -27.42 28.12
C LEU A 11 -5.61 -27.20 26.60
N ILE A 12 -6.23 -28.14 25.89
CA ILE A 12 -6.49 -28.01 24.44
C ILE A 12 -7.47 -26.87 24.16
N LEU A 13 -8.49 -26.69 25.01
CA LEU A 13 -9.43 -25.58 24.92
C LEU A 13 -8.69 -24.23 25.08
N ILE A 14 -7.83 -24.10 26.09
CA ILE A 14 -7.03 -22.88 26.31
C ILE A 14 -6.17 -22.59 25.07
N PHE A 15 -5.52 -23.61 24.52
CA PHE A 15 -4.73 -23.47 23.29
C PHE A 15 -5.59 -22.99 22.10
N GLY A 16 -6.77 -23.58 21.90
CA GLY A 16 -7.73 -23.16 20.87
C GLY A 16 -8.16 -21.70 21.03
N VAL A 17 -8.44 -21.26 22.26
CA VAL A 17 -8.79 -19.86 22.57
C VAL A 17 -7.61 -18.92 22.29
N ILE A 18 -6.38 -19.30 22.65
CA ILE A 18 -5.19 -18.51 22.31
C ILE A 18 -5.08 -18.35 20.80
N CYS A 19 -5.25 -19.41 20.01
CA CYS A 19 -5.25 -19.34 18.54
C CYS A 19 -6.33 -18.39 17.99
N LEU A 20 -7.53 -18.33 18.60
CA LEU A 20 -8.58 -17.39 18.20
C LEU A 20 -8.22 -15.92 18.52
N LEU A 21 -7.42 -15.70 19.56
CA LEU A 21 -7.01 -14.37 20.00
C LEU A 21 -5.79 -13.83 19.26
N VAL A 22 -5.05 -14.68 18.53
CA VAL A 22 -3.95 -14.22 17.69
C VAL A 22 -4.51 -13.33 16.57
N ASN A 23 -4.11 -12.08 16.59
CA ASN A 23 -4.40 -11.10 15.56
C ASN A 23 -3.08 -10.70 14.89
N GLU A 24 -3.03 -10.80 13.58
CA GLU A 24 -1.90 -10.34 12.76
C GLU A 24 -2.35 -9.11 11.98
N THR A 25 -1.60 -8.01 12.12
CA THR A 25 -1.74 -6.86 11.24
C THR A 25 -0.92 -7.10 9.97
N ARG A 26 -1.59 -7.12 8.82
CA ARG A 26 -0.92 -7.18 7.51
C ARG A 26 -1.22 -5.91 6.73
N LEU A 27 -0.22 -5.46 5.98
CA LEU A 27 -0.38 -4.35 5.06
C LEU A 27 -0.89 -4.89 3.73
N GLU A 28 -2.00 -4.33 3.26
CA GLU A 28 -2.45 -4.52 1.89
C GLU A 28 -2.25 -3.27 1.07
N GLU A 29 -1.81 -3.45 -0.18
CA GLU A 29 -1.70 -2.39 -1.17
C GLU A 29 -3.03 -2.25 -1.92
N GLU A 30 -3.64 -1.08 -1.87
CA GLU A 30 -4.80 -0.73 -2.70
C GLU A 30 -4.39 0.30 -3.75
N LEU A 31 -4.68 0.01 -5.02
CA LEU A 31 -4.39 0.92 -6.13
C LEU A 31 -5.39 2.08 -6.09
N ILE A 32 -4.87 3.30 -5.89
CA ILE A 32 -5.66 4.52 -5.92
C ILE A 32 -5.76 5.02 -7.35
N ASN A 33 -4.62 5.22 -8.00
CA ASN A 33 -4.58 5.81 -9.33
C ASN A 33 -3.44 5.23 -10.15
N GLU A 34 -3.63 5.17 -11.45
CA GLU A 34 -2.63 4.73 -12.40
C GLU A 34 -2.62 5.70 -13.57
N LEU A 35 -1.42 6.13 -13.92
CA LEU A 35 -1.20 6.95 -15.09
C LEU A 35 -0.17 6.28 -15.99
N ASN A 36 -0.58 6.03 -17.22
CA ASN A 36 0.33 5.57 -18.26
C ASN A 36 1.06 6.76 -18.86
N LEU A 37 2.38 6.64 -18.98
CA LEU A 37 3.21 7.65 -19.61
C LEU A 37 2.99 7.65 -21.13
N PRO A 38 3.16 8.80 -21.80
CA PRO A 38 3.08 8.87 -23.26
C PRO A 38 4.15 7.99 -23.90
N SER A 39 3.86 7.43 -25.07
CA SER A 39 4.80 6.55 -25.80
C SER A 39 6.04 7.27 -26.32
N LYS A 40 6.02 8.61 -26.37
CA LYS A 40 7.15 9.44 -26.80
C LYS A 40 7.31 10.65 -25.87
N LEU A 41 8.56 10.97 -25.55
CA LEU A 41 8.96 12.18 -24.84
C LEU A 41 9.86 13.03 -25.73
N TYR A 42 9.42 14.26 -26.00
CA TYR A 42 10.18 15.23 -26.78
C TYR A 42 11.18 15.99 -25.90
N PRO A 43 12.31 16.46 -26.46
CA PRO A 43 13.27 17.33 -25.78
C PRO A 43 12.61 18.53 -25.10
N TYR A 44 12.91 18.73 -23.81
CA TYR A 44 12.37 19.83 -23.01
C TYR A 44 12.76 21.23 -23.54
N THR A 45 13.85 21.33 -24.30
CA THR A 45 14.33 22.60 -24.87
C THR A 45 13.53 23.10 -26.07
N LEU A 46 12.51 22.38 -26.55
CA LEU A 46 11.73 22.74 -27.74
C LEU A 46 10.56 23.72 -27.49
N GLY A 47 10.45 24.28 -26.27
CA GLY A 47 9.55 25.38 -25.95
C GLY A 47 8.18 24.97 -25.37
N PRO A 48 7.43 25.94 -24.80
CA PRO A 48 6.24 25.71 -23.95
C PRO A 48 4.99 25.16 -24.67
N ASP A 49 5.01 25.05 -26.00
CA ASP A 49 3.86 24.64 -26.82
C ASP A 49 3.89 23.17 -27.27
N MET A 50 4.91 22.41 -26.88
CA MET A 50 4.92 20.95 -27.07
C MET A 50 4.34 20.26 -25.83
N PRO A 51 3.61 19.14 -25.98
CA PRO A 51 3.11 18.38 -24.85
C PRO A 51 4.32 17.80 -24.10
N ASP A 52 4.83 18.56 -23.15
CA ASP A 52 5.68 18.04 -22.10
C ASP A 52 4.99 16.79 -21.55
N GLY A 53 5.77 15.74 -21.26
CA GLY A 53 5.31 14.58 -20.49
C GLY A 53 5.02 14.95 -19.04
N PHE A 54 4.38 16.09 -18.82
CA PHE A 54 3.99 16.63 -17.54
C PHE A 54 2.76 15.88 -17.05
N ALA A 55 2.94 15.20 -15.94
CA ALA A 55 1.92 14.39 -15.32
C ALA A 55 1.78 14.83 -13.85
N CYS A 56 1.09 15.93 -13.60
CA CYS A 56 0.75 16.31 -12.24
C CYS A 56 -0.51 15.60 -11.78
N ILE A 57 -0.37 14.62 -10.89
CA ILE A 57 -1.51 14.14 -10.11
C ILE A 57 -1.46 14.77 -8.74
N PHE A 58 -2.33 15.75 -8.56
CA PHE A 58 -2.60 16.35 -7.28
C PHE A 58 -3.29 15.29 -6.40
N ILE A 59 -2.71 14.96 -5.25
CA ILE A 59 -3.37 14.09 -4.26
C ILE A 59 -4.72 14.69 -3.84
N GLU A 60 -4.87 16.02 -3.87
CA GLU A 60 -6.15 16.70 -3.66
C GLU A 60 -7.19 16.41 -4.76
N LYS A 61 -6.76 16.32 -6.02
CA LYS A 61 -7.63 15.93 -7.15
C LYS A 61 -8.03 14.46 -7.05
N ALA A 62 -7.09 13.58 -6.66
CA ALA A 62 -7.41 12.20 -6.34
C ALA A 62 -8.38 12.07 -5.13
N ARG A 63 -8.30 12.96 -4.14
CA ARG A 63 -9.25 13.00 -2.99
C ARG A 63 -10.66 13.41 -3.40
N GLY A 64 -10.80 14.29 -4.38
CA GLY A 64 -12.10 14.76 -4.90
C GLY A 64 -12.74 13.81 -5.91
N GLU A 65 -11.93 13.19 -6.77
CA GLU A 65 -12.39 12.39 -7.90
C GLU A 65 -12.39 10.87 -7.62
N ASN A 66 -11.62 10.40 -6.63
CA ASN A 66 -11.49 8.98 -6.34
C ASN A 66 -12.21 8.60 -5.03
N GLU A 67 -13.40 8.03 -5.15
CA GLU A 67 -14.21 7.57 -4.01
C GLU A 67 -13.48 6.57 -3.12
N VAL A 68 -12.58 5.74 -3.68
CA VAL A 68 -11.80 4.75 -2.93
C VAL A 68 -10.85 5.48 -1.97
N PHE A 69 -10.05 6.39 -2.49
CA PHE A 69 -9.08 7.14 -1.68
C PHE A 69 -9.75 8.00 -0.61
N ARG A 70 -10.88 8.63 -0.94
CA ARG A 70 -11.67 9.41 0.02
C ARG A 70 -12.18 8.53 1.17
N ARG A 71 -12.73 7.34 0.87
CA ARG A 71 -13.18 6.39 1.89
C ARG A 71 -12.04 5.90 2.79
N LEU A 72 -10.85 5.71 2.23
CA LEU A 72 -9.67 5.28 2.99
C LEU A 72 -9.15 6.37 3.93
N LEU A 73 -9.11 7.62 3.44
CA LEU A 73 -8.77 8.80 4.25
C LEU A 73 -9.78 9.05 5.36
N ASP A 74 -11.08 9.04 5.05
CA ASP A 74 -12.16 9.33 6.01
C ASP A 74 -12.22 8.29 7.14
N LYS A 75 -11.76 7.05 6.88
CA LYS A 75 -11.65 5.99 7.89
C LYS A 75 -10.37 6.05 8.72
N GLY A 76 -9.44 6.96 8.41
CA GLY A 76 -8.13 7.04 9.09
C GLY A 76 -7.26 5.79 8.91
N ASN A 77 -7.56 4.95 7.92
CA ASN A 77 -6.97 3.63 7.72
C ASN A 77 -5.89 3.62 6.62
N ILE A 78 -5.13 4.70 6.51
CA ILE A 78 -3.98 4.77 5.60
C ILE A 78 -2.75 4.87 6.49
N SER A 79 -1.89 3.86 6.43
CA SER A 79 -0.59 3.92 7.10
C SER A 79 0.37 4.78 6.29
N GLU A 80 0.48 4.51 5.00
CA GLU A 80 1.38 5.21 4.08
C GLU A 80 0.78 5.26 2.67
N VAL A 81 1.23 6.23 1.86
CA VAL A 81 0.99 6.24 0.42
C VAL A 81 2.31 6.05 -0.30
N VAL A 82 2.32 5.14 -1.26
CA VAL A 82 3.49 4.75 -2.02
C VAL A 82 3.25 5.07 -3.49
N LEU A 83 4.23 5.73 -4.09
CA LEU A 83 4.31 5.94 -5.53
C LEU A 83 5.20 4.86 -6.14
N GLU A 84 4.64 4.03 -6.99
CA GLU A 84 5.37 3.03 -7.77
C GLU A 84 5.60 3.58 -9.17
N VAL A 85 6.86 3.68 -9.56
CA VAL A 85 7.30 4.30 -10.81
C VAL A 85 8.01 3.25 -11.64
N PHE A 86 7.52 3.04 -12.85
CA PHE A 86 8.15 2.16 -13.81
C PHE A 86 8.32 2.89 -15.14
N ILE A 87 9.55 2.95 -15.65
CA ILE A 87 9.90 3.56 -16.93
C ILE A 87 10.93 2.70 -17.62
N ASN A 88 10.65 2.33 -18.86
CA ASN A 88 11.59 1.70 -19.77
C ASN A 88 11.58 2.48 -21.08
N ALA A 89 12.72 3.08 -21.40
CA ALA A 89 12.83 4.03 -22.50
C ALA A 89 14.06 3.76 -23.39
N SER A 90 14.01 4.26 -24.63
CA SER A 90 15.11 4.16 -25.59
C SER A 90 16.32 5.03 -25.21
N GLY A 91 16.08 6.07 -24.41
CA GLY A 91 17.07 7.03 -23.94
C GLY A 91 16.84 7.38 -22.47
N ASN A 92 17.74 8.18 -21.90
CA ASN A 92 17.60 8.58 -20.51
C ASN A 92 16.35 9.45 -20.34
N VAL A 93 15.72 9.33 -19.18
CA VAL A 93 14.56 10.13 -18.78
C VAL A 93 14.79 10.59 -17.35
N SER A 94 14.57 11.87 -17.09
CA SER A 94 14.56 12.45 -15.74
C SER A 94 13.17 12.26 -15.13
N PHE A 95 13.11 11.59 -13.98
CA PHE A 95 11.91 11.47 -13.18
C PHE A 95 12.09 12.16 -11.83
N LYS A 96 11.19 13.11 -11.53
CA LYS A 96 11.20 13.90 -10.29
C LYS A 96 9.87 13.79 -9.57
N VAL A 97 9.92 13.67 -8.24
CA VAL A 97 8.73 13.72 -7.36
C VAL A 97 8.94 14.78 -6.31
N GLY A 98 7.96 15.67 -6.17
CA GLY A 98 8.04 16.77 -5.22
C GLY A 98 6.68 17.31 -4.81
N ARG A 99 6.71 18.41 -4.05
CA ARG A 99 5.53 19.23 -3.76
C ARG A 99 5.23 20.18 -4.92
N SER A 100 3.94 20.47 -5.12
CA SER A 100 3.39 21.27 -6.21
C SER A 100 4.35 22.39 -6.60
N PRO A 101 4.74 22.47 -7.88
CA PRO A 101 5.58 23.56 -8.27
C PRO A 101 4.79 24.86 -8.23
N PHE A 102 5.43 25.92 -7.75
CA PHE A 102 4.98 27.27 -8.00
C PHE A 102 5.91 27.90 -9.04
N THR A 103 5.36 28.74 -9.90
CA THR A 103 6.20 29.56 -10.77
C THR A 103 6.76 30.68 -9.93
N ASP A 104 8.08 30.71 -9.75
CA ASP A 104 8.75 31.84 -9.11
C ASP A 104 8.49 33.09 -9.96
N PRO A 105 7.78 34.10 -9.43
CA PRO A 105 7.39 35.28 -10.20
C PRO A 105 8.58 36.11 -10.68
N ASN A 106 9.77 35.94 -10.08
CA ASN A 106 10.97 36.69 -10.46
C ASN A 106 11.79 36.00 -11.55
N THR A 107 11.77 34.66 -11.60
CA THR A 107 12.57 33.89 -12.57
C THR A 107 11.74 33.24 -13.66
N ASN A 108 10.41 33.30 -13.54
CA ASN A 108 9.43 32.59 -14.37
C ASN A 108 9.72 31.09 -14.49
N LYS A 109 10.44 30.54 -13.51
CA LYS A 109 10.79 29.12 -13.44
C LYS A 109 9.84 28.42 -12.48
N THR A 110 9.39 27.26 -12.90
CA THR A 110 8.65 26.30 -12.09
C THR A 110 9.60 25.74 -11.02
N VAL A 111 9.44 26.16 -9.77
CA VAL A 111 10.24 25.70 -8.63
C VAL A 111 9.43 24.68 -7.84
N PHE A 112 9.92 23.45 -7.76
CA PHE A 112 9.38 22.43 -6.85
C PHE A 112 9.91 22.72 -5.44
N GLU A 113 9.00 23.06 -4.54
CA GLU A 113 9.34 23.56 -3.20
C GLU A 113 10.15 22.52 -2.38
N ILE A 114 9.93 21.22 -2.62
CA ILE A 114 10.72 20.11 -2.05
C ILE A 114 10.74 18.94 -3.04
N THR A 115 11.93 18.49 -3.44
CA THR A 115 12.13 17.26 -4.23
C THR A 115 12.49 16.11 -3.29
N PHE A 116 11.67 15.06 -3.27
CA PHE A 116 11.92 13.87 -2.44
C PHE A 116 12.59 12.75 -3.24
N PHE A 117 12.43 12.77 -4.57
CA PHE A 117 13.03 11.80 -5.47
C PHE A 117 13.41 12.48 -6.78
N ASN A 118 14.63 12.21 -7.24
CA ASN A 118 15.15 12.67 -8.53
C ASN A 118 16.08 11.59 -9.07
N LYS A 119 15.70 10.97 -10.19
CA LYS A 119 16.51 9.95 -10.86
C LYS A 119 16.48 10.18 -12.36
N THR A 120 17.62 9.94 -12.97
CA THR A 120 17.77 10.00 -14.42
C THR A 120 18.33 8.67 -14.90
N ASP A 121 17.54 7.94 -15.69
CA ASP A 121 17.93 6.64 -16.22
C ASP A 121 17.08 6.27 -17.44
N LYS A 122 17.51 5.29 -18.22
CA LYS A 122 16.69 4.63 -19.24
C LYS A 122 15.69 3.66 -18.61
N PHE A 123 16.07 3.08 -17.47
CA PHE A 123 15.27 2.11 -16.73
C PHE A 123 15.07 2.58 -15.30
N ILE A 124 13.83 2.89 -14.93
CA ILE A 124 13.46 3.30 -13.57
C ILE A 124 12.42 2.32 -13.08
N ASN A 125 12.70 1.66 -11.96
CA ASN A 125 11.76 0.81 -11.24
C ASN A 125 11.92 1.08 -9.74
N GLU A 126 11.12 1.99 -9.21
CA GLU A 126 11.32 2.55 -7.88
C GLU A 126 10.01 2.69 -7.13
N ARG A 127 10.08 2.54 -5.80
CA ARG A 127 8.98 2.78 -4.88
C ARG A 127 9.33 3.96 -3.97
N VAL A 128 8.58 5.04 -4.09
CA VAL A 128 8.80 6.29 -3.34
C VAL A 128 7.71 6.44 -2.30
N LYS A 129 8.09 6.49 -1.03
CA LYS A 129 7.15 6.77 0.08
C LYS A 129 6.79 8.24 0.09
N VAL A 130 5.50 8.53 0.06
CA VAL A 130 4.96 9.89 0.05
C VAL A 130 4.33 10.17 1.42
N PRO A 131 4.81 11.18 2.17
CA PRO A 131 4.32 11.42 3.52
C PRO A 131 2.87 11.93 3.50
N VAL A 132 1.94 11.17 4.07
CA VAL A 132 0.53 11.57 4.21
C VAL A 132 0.28 11.97 5.65
N ASN A 133 0.79 13.13 6.06
CA ASN A 133 0.43 13.67 7.37
C ASN A 133 -1.04 14.10 7.33
N ALA A 134 -1.94 13.24 7.79
CA ALA A 134 -3.39 13.39 7.71
C ALA A 134 -4.02 14.51 8.58
N THR A 135 -3.22 15.33 9.28
CA THR A 135 -3.75 16.20 10.36
C THR A 135 -3.32 17.66 10.35
N SER A 136 -2.46 18.10 9.43
CA SER A 136 -2.11 19.53 9.34
C SER A 136 -2.79 20.16 8.12
N ALA A 137 -3.28 21.39 8.22
CA ALA A 137 -3.75 22.16 7.06
C ALA A 137 -2.65 22.34 5.98
N VAL A 138 -1.39 22.00 6.31
CA VAL A 138 -0.23 21.89 5.42
C VAL A 138 -0.21 20.58 4.59
N ALA A 139 -1.10 19.64 4.90
CA ALA A 139 -1.41 18.42 4.11
C ALA A 139 -2.21 18.71 2.83
N ARG A 140 -2.49 20.00 2.56
CA ARG A 140 -2.86 20.52 1.24
C ARG A 140 -1.70 20.53 0.24
N SER A 141 -0.56 19.94 0.61
CA SER A 141 0.57 19.77 -0.29
C SER A 141 0.21 18.72 -1.33
N SER A 142 -0.33 19.21 -2.45
CA SER A 142 -0.46 18.42 -3.66
C SER A 142 0.93 17.92 -4.07
N TYR A 143 1.14 16.62 -3.95
CA TYR A 143 2.30 15.99 -4.56
C TYR A 143 2.15 16.04 -6.06
N CYS A 144 3.28 16.10 -6.73
CA CYS A 144 3.37 16.18 -8.17
C CYS A 144 4.59 15.38 -8.60
N TRP A 145 4.52 14.89 -9.82
CA TRP A 145 5.66 14.25 -10.44
C TRP A 145 5.82 14.75 -11.85
N GLU A 146 7.02 14.54 -12.34
CA GLU A 146 7.46 15.09 -13.59
C GLU A 146 8.36 14.09 -14.30
N VAL A 147 8.05 13.86 -15.57
CA VAL A 147 8.84 13.01 -16.45
C VAL A 147 9.35 13.89 -17.58
N ARG A 148 10.67 14.10 -17.65
CA ARG A 148 11.32 14.96 -18.65
C ARG A 148 12.34 14.20 -19.48
N ASN A 149 12.36 14.52 -20.76
CA ASN A 149 13.50 14.27 -21.62
C ASN A 149 14.37 15.55 -21.63
N GLU A 150 15.45 15.54 -20.87
CA GLU A 150 16.41 16.65 -20.79
C GLU A 150 17.44 16.62 -21.94
N TRP A 151 17.32 15.67 -22.87
CA TRP A 151 18.24 15.47 -24.00
C TRP A 151 17.67 15.97 -25.31
N THR A 152 18.53 16.04 -26.33
CA THR A 152 18.22 16.60 -27.65
C THR A 152 17.44 15.69 -28.57
N ASP A 153 17.47 14.38 -28.34
CA ASP A 153 16.80 13.39 -29.18
C ASP A 153 15.45 12.98 -28.59
N VAL A 154 14.48 12.65 -29.44
CA VAL A 154 13.19 12.11 -29.00
C VAL A 154 13.39 10.74 -28.34
N VAL A 155 12.83 10.57 -27.15
CA VAL A 155 12.90 9.32 -26.38
C VAL A 155 11.59 8.56 -26.53
N THR A 156 11.67 7.29 -26.94
CA THR A 156 10.52 6.38 -26.97
C THR A 156 10.38 5.71 -25.61
N ILE A 157 9.19 5.79 -25.01
CA ILE A 157 8.85 4.98 -23.84
C ILE A 157 8.23 3.69 -24.34
N PHE A 158 8.93 2.57 -24.11
CA PHE A 158 8.43 1.24 -24.43
C PHE A 158 7.31 0.84 -23.47
N THR A 159 7.53 1.10 -22.18
CA THR A 159 6.56 0.86 -21.11
C THR A 159 6.81 1.87 -20.00
N GLY A 160 5.78 2.59 -19.59
CA GLY A 160 5.90 3.58 -18.54
C GLY A 160 4.59 3.79 -17.80
N TYR A 161 4.62 3.64 -16.49
CA TYR A 161 3.47 3.94 -15.64
C TYR A 161 3.91 4.53 -14.31
N VAL A 162 3.01 5.31 -13.73
CA VAL A 162 3.11 5.80 -12.37
C VAL A 162 1.85 5.39 -11.63
N ARG A 163 2.00 4.62 -10.56
CA ARG A 163 0.89 4.12 -9.74
C ARG A 163 0.96 4.72 -8.35
N LEU A 164 -0.17 5.24 -7.91
CA LEU A 164 -0.38 5.66 -6.53
C LEU A 164 -1.07 4.51 -5.78
N LYS A 165 -0.44 4.01 -4.73
CA LYS A 165 -0.96 2.95 -3.88
C LYS A 165 -1.10 3.44 -2.44
N ALA A 166 -2.19 3.08 -1.77
CA ALA A 166 -2.31 3.21 -0.32
C ALA A 166 -1.93 1.89 0.33
N GLU A 167 -1.16 1.95 1.40
CA GLU A 167 -1.00 0.84 2.32
C GLU A 167 -2.06 0.94 3.41
N ILE A 168 -2.84 -0.13 3.54
CA ILE A 168 -3.96 -0.21 4.48
C ILE A 168 -3.64 -1.34 5.47
N PRO A 169 -3.58 -1.04 6.78
CA PRO A 169 -3.48 -2.09 7.77
C PRO A 169 -4.81 -2.85 7.83
N LYS A 170 -4.78 -4.15 7.50
CA LYS A 170 -5.89 -5.07 7.72
C LYS A 170 -5.56 -6.04 8.84
N ASN A 171 -6.53 -6.18 9.74
CA ASN A 171 -6.46 -7.17 10.81
C ASN A 171 -6.88 -8.54 10.26
N TYR A 172 -6.02 -9.52 10.47
CA TYR A 172 -6.22 -10.90 10.05
C TYR A 172 -6.21 -11.81 11.28
N HIS A 173 -7.16 -12.75 11.30
CA HIS A 173 -7.20 -13.83 12.27
C HIS A 173 -6.83 -15.15 11.58
N PRO A 174 -5.53 -15.41 11.31
CA PRO A 174 -5.09 -16.52 10.47
C PRO A 174 -5.49 -17.88 11.04
N TYR A 175 -5.63 -17.98 12.35
CA TYR A 175 -5.97 -19.23 13.03
C TYR A 175 -7.44 -19.30 13.46
N TYR A 176 -8.32 -18.41 12.99
CA TYR A 176 -9.72 -18.40 13.43
C TYR A 176 -10.42 -19.74 13.17
N GLY A 177 -10.26 -20.30 11.96
CA GLY A 177 -10.83 -21.60 11.60
C GLY A 177 -10.24 -22.76 12.40
N LEU A 178 -8.91 -22.79 12.53
CA LEU A 178 -8.20 -23.84 13.27
C LEU A 178 -8.52 -23.79 14.78
N GLY A 179 -8.52 -22.59 15.37
CA GLY A 179 -8.85 -22.35 16.77
C GLY A 179 -10.30 -22.74 17.09
N THR A 180 -11.24 -22.45 16.20
CA THR A 180 -12.64 -22.88 16.35
C THR A 180 -12.74 -24.42 16.36
N LEU A 181 -12.04 -25.09 15.46
CA LEU A 181 -12.03 -26.56 15.37
C LEU A 181 -11.41 -27.21 16.61
N VAL A 182 -10.29 -26.66 17.10
CA VAL A 182 -9.63 -27.11 18.34
C VAL A 182 -10.56 -26.94 19.54
N CYS A 183 -11.20 -25.77 19.68
CA CYS A 183 -12.18 -25.52 20.74
C CYS A 183 -13.34 -26.53 20.69
N LEU A 184 -13.97 -26.74 19.53
CA LEU A 184 -15.07 -27.70 19.38
C LEU A 184 -14.64 -29.13 19.72
N SER A 185 -13.47 -29.57 19.23
CA SER A 185 -12.93 -30.90 19.53
C SER A 185 -12.65 -31.10 21.02
N SER A 186 -12.15 -30.06 21.70
CA SER A 186 -11.86 -30.11 23.14
C SER A 186 -13.14 -30.20 23.98
N ILE A 187 -14.21 -29.50 23.57
CA ILE A 187 -15.52 -29.59 24.22
C ILE A 187 -16.10 -31.00 24.05
N SER A 188 -16.03 -31.58 22.84
CA SER A 188 -16.48 -32.96 22.61
C SER A 188 -15.70 -33.96 23.47
N LEU A 189 -14.38 -33.78 23.61
CA LEU A 189 -13.53 -34.64 24.44
C LEU A 189 -13.87 -34.49 25.94
N ALA A 190 -14.14 -33.27 26.40
CA ALA A 190 -14.58 -33.02 27.77
C ALA A 190 -15.93 -33.71 28.06
N ILE A 191 -16.92 -33.54 27.18
CA ILE A 191 -18.24 -34.20 27.28
C ILE A 191 -18.06 -35.72 27.35
N TYR A 192 -17.23 -36.29 26.48
CA TYR A 192 -16.93 -37.71 26.50
C TYR A 192 -16.29 -38.15 27.82
N GLY A 193 -15.31 -37.39 28.33
CA GLY A 193 -14.65 -37.67 29.61
C GLY A 193 -15.60 -37.65 30.82
N PHE A 194 -16.64 -36.81 30.79
CA PHE A 194 -17.71 -36.79 31.79
C PHE A 194 -18.66 -37.99 31.66
N LEU A 195 -19.07 -38.35 30.44
CA LEU A 195 -20.07 -39.39 30.18
C LEU A 195 -19.51 -40.83 30.25
N ALA A 196 -18.23 -41.04 29.92
CA ALA A 196 -17.66 -42.38 29.78
C ALA A 196 -17.63 -43.14 31.12
N LYS A 197 -18.52 -44.14 31.31
CA LYS A 197 -18.62 -45.01 32.52
C LYS A 197 -17.27 -45.66 32.88
N PRO A 198 -16.95 -45.87 34.19
CA PRO A 198 -15.72 -46.54 34.55
C PRO A 198 -15.77 -47.98 34.06
N ALA A 199 -14.72 -48.43 33.38
CA ALA A 199 -14.56 -49.82 33.02
C ALA A 199 -14.64 -50.66 34.30
N LYS A 200 -15.65 -51.54 34.42
CA LYS A 200 -15.69 -52.54 35.49
C LYS A 200 -14.42 -53.36 35.39
N LYS A 201 -13.53 -53.26 36.38
CA LYS A 201 -12.46 -54.23 36.57
C LYS A 201 -13.13 -55.60 36.69
N ARG A 202 -13.00 -56.45 35.66
CA ARG A 202 -13.25 -57.88 35.83
C ARG A 202 -12.16 -58.37 36.79
N ARG A 203 -12.60 -58.79 37.99
CA ARG A 203 -11.77 -59.55 38.93
C ARG A 203 -11.46 -60.91 38.31
#